data_AF-A0A1H8W120-F1
#
_entry.id   AF-A0A1H8W120-F1
#
_cell.length_a   1.000
_cell.length_b   1.000
_cell.length_c   1.000
_cell.angle_alpha   90.00
_cell.angle_beta   90.00
_cell.angle_gamma   90.00
#
_symmetry.space_group_name_H-M   'P 1'
#
loop_
_entity.id
_entity.type
_entity.pdbx_description
1 polymer ?
#
loop_
_entity_poly.entity_id
_entity_poly.type
_entity_poly.pdbx_seq_one_letter_code
_entity_poly.pdbx_strand_id
1 'polypeptide(L)'
;MRGIAAALALPLLATAMPASADVDSEHLFGFTEGTDIGTPFQPEAEVELLGRLGRAAGNCSATSLTAALKYPLSESFRVAPAVTFTRFDVSGVPDFEDRNVIGLERVALEFRWRPFDRETSLSG
;
A
#
# COMPACT_ATOMS: atom_id res chain seq x y z
N MET A 1 -54.56 -11.65 -6.24
CA MET A 1 -53.98 -11.70 -4.88
C MET A 1 -53.36 -13.08 -4.67
N ARG A 2 -52.21 -13.11 -3.98
CA ARG A 2 -51.43 -14.26 -3.48
C ARG A 2 -50.42 -14.86 -4.48
N GLY A 3 -49.22 -14.29 -4.43
CA GLY A 3 -48.03 -14.78 -5.10
C GLY A 3 -47.43 -15.99 -4.38
N ILE A 4 -46.66 -16.77 -5.14
CA ILE A 4 -45.78 -17.81 -4.62
C ILE A 4 -44.36 -17.32 -4.89
N ALA A 5 -43.66 -16.98 -3.81
CA ALA A 5 -42.26 -16.59 -3.84
C ALA A 5 -41.40 -17.82 -4.11
N ALA A 6 -40.62 -17.79 -5.19
CA ALA A 6 -39.56 -18.75 -5.43
C ALA A 6 -38.38 -18.41 -4.53
N ALA A 7 -38.18 -19.19 -3.46
CA ALA A 7 -36.98 -19.09 -2.64
C ALA A 7 -35.81 -19.74 -3.40
N LEU A 8 -34.96 -18.91 -3.99
CA LEU A 8 -33.70 -19.33 -4.60
C LEU A 8 -32.71 -19.62 -3.46
N ALA A 9 -32.61 -20.86 -3.02
CA ALA A 9 -31.59 -21.28 -2.07
C ALA A 9 -30.23 -21.36 -2.79
N LEU A 10 -29.37 -20.38 -2.54
CA LEU A 10 -27.98 -20.40 -3.00
C LEU A 10 -27.21 -21.44 -2.17
N PRO A 11 -26.61 -22.49 -2.76
CA PRO A 11 -25.75 -23.38 -2.00
C PRO A 11 -24.50 -22.60 -1.60
N LEU A 12 -24.31 -22.43 -0.29
CA LEU A 12 -23.06 -21.93 0.28
C LEU A 12 -21.99 -22.99 0.02
N LEU A 13 -21.20 -22.80 -1.05
CA LEU A 13 -20.05 -23.66 -1.32
C LEU A 13 -19.00 -23.34 -0.26
N ALA A 14 -19.00 -24.11 0.83
CA ALA A 14 -17.94 -24.08 1.82
C ALA A 14 -16.66 -24.60 1.16
N THR A 15 -15.91 -23.71 0.52
CA THR A 15 -14.52 -23.99 0.16
C THR A 15 -13.78 -24.22 1.46
N ALA A 16 -13.44 -25.48 1.74
CA ALA A 16 -12.49 -25.81 2.80
C ALA A 16 -11.24 -24.95 2.55
N MET A 17 -10.99 -23.97 3.42
CA MET A 17 -9.72 -23.26 3.40
C MET A 17 -8.64 -24.33 3.53
N PRO A 18 -7.68 -24.43 2.59
CA PRO A 18 -6.61 -25.39 2.72
C PRO A 18 -5.95 -25.15 4.09
N ALA A 19 -5.64 -26.25 4.79
CA ALA A 19 -4.88 -26.22 6.03
C ALA A 19 -3.69 -25.27 5.85
N SER A 20 -3.51 -24.36 6.82
CA SER A 20 -2.49 -23.29 6.83
C SER A 20 -1.27 -23.70 6.03
N ALA A 21 -1.16 -23.19 4.80
CA ALA A 21 0.06 -23.32 4.04
C ALA A 21 1.17 -22.76 4.94
N ASP A 22 2.24 -23.51 5.12
CA ASP A 22 3.40 -23.04 5.89
C ASP A 22 3.88 -21.75 5.20
N VAL A 23 3.67 -20.61 5.85
CA VAL A 23 3.96 -19.31 5.26
C VAL A 23 5.47 -19.12 5.37
N ASP A 24 6.16 -19.20 4.24
CA ASP A 24 7.59 -18.90 4.16
C ASP A 24 7.83 -17.45 4.63
N SER A 25 8.33 -17.32 5.85
CA SER A 25 8.50 -16.05 6.54
C SER A 25 9.85 -15.38 6.25
N GLU A 26 10.76 -16.02 5.51
CA GLU A 26 12.13 -15.51 5.30
C GLU A 26 12.14 -14.12 4.65
N HIS A 27 11.09 -13.78 3.90
CA HIS A 27 10.99 -12.51 3.14
C HIS A 27 9.73 -11.70 3.46
N LEU A 28 9.14 -11.92 4.63
CA LEU A 28 7.93 -11.20 5.05
C LEU A 28 8.31 -9.89 5.77
N PHE A 29 7.84 -8.77 5.23
CA PHE A 29 7.97 -7.45 5.83
C PHE A 29 6.59 -6.82 5.96
N GLY A 30 6.41 -5.98 6.99
CA GLY A 30 5.15 -5.33 7.28
C GLY A 30 5.36 -3.90 7.74
N PHE A 31 4.43 -3.04 7.36
CA PHE A 31 4.33 -1.67 7.84
C PHE A 31 3.00 -1.54 8.58
N THR A 32 2.98 -0.77 9.65
CA THR A 32 1.74 -0.39 10.33
C THR A 32 1.38 1.03 9.93
N GLU A 33 0.21 1.20 9.34
CA GLU A 33 -0.36 2.52 9.06
C GLU A 33 -1.65 2.70 9.87
N GLY A 34 -1.91 3.93 10.32
CA GLY A 34 -3.19 4.27 10.93
C GLY A 34 -4.34 3.99 9.96
N THR A 35 -5.43 3.42 10.49
CA THR A 35 -6.64 3.13 9.73
C THR A 35 -7.49 4.36 9.45
N ASP A 36 -7.17 5.49 10.10
CA ASP A 36 -7.84 6.76 9.89
C ASP A 36 -7.66 7.24 8.44
N ILE A 37 -8.66 7.99 7.98
CA ILE A 37 -8.69 8.64 6.68
C ILE A 37 -8.51 10.15 6.81
N GLY A 38 -8.53 10.71 8.02
CA GLY A 38 -8.40 12.14 8.31
C GLY A 38 -9.72 12.90 8.24
N THR A 39 -9.68 14.19 8.52
CA THR A 39 -10.85 15.07 8.47
C THR A 39 -11.19 15.47 7.03
N PRO A 40 -12.47 15.48 6.62
CA PRO A 40 -12.87 15.91 5.27
C PRO A 40 -12.26 17.26 4.87
N PHE A 41 -11.67 17.30 3.67
CA PHE A 41 -11.06 18.47 3.05
C PHE A 41 -9.88 19.09 3.81
N GLN A 42 -9.29 18.35 4.76
CA GLN A 42 -8.04 18.72 5.41
C GLN A 42 -6.90 17.86 4.85
N PRO A 43 -6.12 18.36 3.87
CA PRO A 43 -5.04 17.59 3.29
C PRO A 43 -3.85 17.43 4.24
N GLU A 44 -3.23 16.27 4.19
CA GLU A 44 -2.02 15.94 4.95
C GLU A 44 -0.88 15.57 3.99
N ALA A 45 0.30 16.15 4.21
CA ALA A 45 1.50 15.81 3.46
C ALA A 45 2.31 14.76 4.22
N GLU A 46 2.75 13.73 3.51
CA GLU A 46 3.64 12.70 4.05
C GLU A 46 4.90 12.62 3.20
N VAL A 47 6.04 12.48 3.88
CA VAL A 47 7.34 12.30 3.24
C VAL A 47 7.98 11.04 3.82
N GLU A 48 8.38 10.14 2.93
CA GLU A 48 9.10 8.92 3.27
C GLU A 48 10.49 8.94 2.62
N LEU A 49 11.51 8.58 3.39
CA LEU A 49 12.87 8.38 2.92
C LEU A 49 13.25 6.91 3.09
N LEU A 50 13.48 6.22 1.97
CA LEU A 50 13.84 4.80 1.96
C LEU A 50 15.26 4.61 1.43
N GLY A 51 16.10 3.90 2.20
CA GLY A 51 17.44 3.50 1.78
C GLY A 51 17.51 2.02 1.43
N ARG A 52 18.13 1.69 0.29
CA ARG A 52 18.43 0.33 -0.14
C ARG A 52 19.94 0.22 -0.29
N LEU A 53 20.57 -0.69 0.46
CA LEU A 53 22.01 -0.93 0.43
C LEU A 53 22.27 -2.38 0.03
N GLY A 54 23.15 -2.58 -0.94
CA GLY A 54 23.56 -3.89 -1.43
C GLY A 54 25.06 -3.94 -1.69
N ARG A 55 25.66 -5.10 -1.43
CA ARG A 55 27.07 -5.36 -1.73
C ARG A 55 27.14 -6.62 -2.57
N ALA A 56 27.63 -6.49 -3.80
CA ALA A 56 28.03 -7.59 -4.66
C ALA A 56 29.57 -7.65 -4.68
N ALA A 57 30.20 -7.88 -5.84
CA ALA A 57 31.63 -7.62 -6.05
C ALA A 57 32.00 -6.11 -6.05
N GLY A 58 30.99 -5.23 -5.89
CA GLY A 58 31.10 -3.78 -5.70
C GLY A 58 29.98 -3.26 -4.80
N ASN A 59 29.74 -1.95 -4.82
CA ASN A 59 28.70 -1.28 -4.04
C ASN A 59 27.51 -0.91 -4.92
N CYS A 60 26.30 -1.21 -4.44
CA CYS A 60 25.05 -0.73 -5.02
C CYS A 60 24.20 -0.12 -3.92
N SER A 61 23.78 1.14 -4.08
CA SER A 61 22.82 1.76 -3.18
C SER A 61 21.78 2.56 -3.92
N ALA A 62 20.61 2.70 -3.30
CA ALA A 62 19.56 3.58 -3.76
C ALA A 62 18.93 4.31 -2.58
N THR A 63 18.66 5.60 -2.75
CA THR A 63 17.93 6.41 -1.78
C THR A 63 16.71 7.01 -2.46
N SER A 64 15.53 6.66 -1.97
CA SER A 64 14.24 7.07 -2.52
C SER A 64 13.56 8.08 -1.59
N LEU A 65 13.09 9.18 -2.14
CA LEU A 65 12.24 10.16 -1.49
C LEU A 65 10.84 10.06 -2.09
N THR A 66 9.87 9.63 -1.29
CA THR A 66 8.45 9.65 -1.67
C THR A 66 7.77 10.83 -1.00
N ALA A 67 7.05 11.63 -1.78
CA ALA A 67 6.13 12.63 -1.27
C ALA A 67 4.70 12.23 -1.64
N ALA A 68 3.81 12.18 -0.65
CA ALA A 68 2.40 11.85 -0.82
C ALA A 68 1.52 12.98 -0.26
N LEU A 69 0.39 13.24 -0.92
CA LEU A 69 -0.62 14.18 -0.45
C LEU A 69 -1.91 13.42 -0.17
N LYS A 70 -2.19 13.17 1.10
CA LYS A 70 -3.41 12.51 1.56
C LYS A 70 -4.55 13.54 1.55
N TYR A 71 -5.56 13.33 0.72
CA TYR A 71 -6.70 14.23 0.55
C TYR A 71 -8.02 13.51 0.89
N PRO A 72 -8.55 13.72 2.11
CA PRO A 72 -9.84 13.14 2.52
C PRO A 72 -10.96 13.90 1.80
N LEU A 73 -11.74 13.20 0.97
CA LEU A 73 -12.86 13.78 0.22
C LEU A 73 -14.18 13.72 1.02
N SER A 74 -14.25 12.83 2.00
CA SER A 74 -15.40 12.67 2.92
C SER A 74 -14.96 11.93 4.18
N GLU A 75 -15.89 11.71 5.11
CA GLU A 75 -15.68 10.91 6.34
C GLU A 75 -15.50 9.40 6.07
N SER A 76 -15.61 8.95 4.81
CA SER A 76 -15.42 7.55 4.43
C SER A 76 -14.44 7.33 3.29
N PHE A 77 -13.97 8.38 2.60
CA PHE A 77 -13.18 8.22 1.38
C PHE A 77 -12.04 9.23 1.27
N ARG A 78 -10.85 8.72 0.91
CA ARG A 78 -9.62 9.49 0.72
C ARG A 78 -8.90 9.06 -0.56
N VAL A 79 -8.27 10.03 -1.22
CA VAL A 79 -7.29 9.79 -2.28
C VAL A 79 -5.92 10.25 -1.82
N ALA A 80 -4.85 9.58 -2.26
CA ALA A 80 -3.50 10.03 -1.98
C ALA A 80 -2.58 9.85 -3.20
N PRO A 81 -2.44 10.86 -4.07
CA PRO A 81 -1.37 10.87 -5.07
C PRO A 81 -0.01 10.92 -4.38
N ALA A 82 0.96 10.22 -4.97
CA ALA A 82 2.33 10.21 -4.51
C ALA A 82 3.32 10.19 -5.69
N VAL A 83 4.51 10.73 -5.45
CA VAL A 83 5.63 10.70 -6.38
C VAL A 83 6.90 10.27 -5.65
N THR A 84 7.72 9.44 -6.29
CA THR A 84 9.00 8.98 -5.75
C THR A 84 10.14 9.35 -6.69
N PHE A 85 11.15 10.01 -6.15
CA PHE A 85 12.44 10.22 -6.81
C PHE A 85 13.49 9.36 -6.15
N THR A 86 14.36 8.75 -6.94
CA THR A 86 15.41 7.87 -6.42
C THR A 86 16.77 8.28 -6.97
N ARG A 87 17.74 8.34 -6.06
CA ARG A 87 19.16 8.40 -6.39
C ARG A 87 19.73 6.99 -6.38
N PHE A 88 20.29 6.55 -7.49
CA PHE A 88 21.04 5.30 -7.61
C PHE A 88 22.54 5.59 -7.60
N ASP A 89 23.29 4.78 -6.87
CA ASP A 89 24.75 4.80 -6.82
C ASP A 89 25.27 3.36 -7.00
N VAL A 90 25.95 3.12 -8.12
CA VAL A 90 26.60 1.84 -8.44
C VAL A 90 28.07 2.12 -8.67
N SER A 91 28.95 1.41 -7.96
CA SER A 91 30.40 1.56 -8.09
C SER A 91 31.15 0.24 -7.91
N GLY A 92 32.15 0.02 -8.77
CA GLY A 92 33.07 -1.11 -8.69
C GLY A 92 32.42 -2.47 -8.93
N VAL A 93 31.27 -2.53 -9.62
CA VAL A 93 30.60 -3.79 -9.95
C VAL A 93 31.14 -4.31 -11.31
N PRO A 94 31.70 -5.53 -11.39
CA PRO A 94 32.20 -6.10 -12.63
C PRO A 94 31.13 -6.10 -13.73
N ASP A 95 31.53 -5.81 -14.96
CA ASP A 95 30.66 -5.72 -16.16
C ASP A 95 29.58 -4.62 -16.10
N PHE A 96 29.58 -3.76 -15.08
CA PHE A 96 28.74 -2.57 -14.98
C PHE A 96 29.60 -1.31 -14.91
N GLU A 97 29.12 -0.24 -15.52
CA GLU A 97 29.75 1.07 -15.41
C GLU A 97 29.35 1.76 -14.10
N ASP A 98 30.30 2.46 -13.50
CA ASP A 98 30.05 3.28 -12.32
C ASP A 98 29.05 4.39 -12.67
N ARG A 99 27.96 4.47 -11.91
CA ARG A 99 26.88 5.40 -12.21
C ARG A 99 26.28 5.99 -10.95
N ASN A 100 26.18 7.32 -10.95
CA ASN A 100 25.39 8.08 -9.98
C ASN A 100 24.32 8.86 -10.73
N VAL A 101 23.05 8.50 -10.55
CA VAL A 101 21.94 9.13 -11.27
C VAL A 101 20.73 9.32 -10.38
N ILE A 102 20.03 10.43 -10.58
CA ILE A 102 18.73 10.70 -9.96
C ILE A 102 17.66 10.59 -11.04
N GLY A 103 16.55 9.93 -10.73
CA GLY A 103 15.42 9.78 -11.64
C GLY A 103 14.08 9.77 -10.93
N LEU A 104 13.03 10.01 -11.72
CA LEU A 104 11.66 9.70 -11.31
C LEU A 104 11.50 8.18 -11.31
N GLU A 105 11.21 7.60 -10.15
CA GLU A 105 11.02 6.16 -10.02
C GLU A 105 9.55 5.78 -10.13
N ARG A 106 8.66 6.53 -9.46
CA ARG A 106 7.26 6.14 -9.32
C ARG A 106 6.34 7.35 -9.28
N VAL A 107 5.19 7.19 -9.92
CA VAL A 107 3.98 7.98 -9.68
C VAL A 107 2.91 7.00 -9.22
N ALA A 108 2.20 7.33 -8.15
CA ALA A 108 1.20 6.46 -7.57
C ALA A 108 -0.05 7.23 -7.15
N LEU A 109 -1.15 6.49 -7.05
CA LEU A 109 -2.42 6.99 -6.55
C LEU A 109 -3.02 5.92 -5.64
N GLU A 110 -3.21 6.27 -4.37
CA GLU A 110 -3.90 5.42 -3.40
C GLU A 110 -5.37 5.87 -3.25
N PHE A 111 -6.25 4.90 -3.09
CA PHE A 111 -7.63 5.10 -2.69
C PHE A 111 -7.89 4.37 -1.39
N ARG A 112 -8.49 5.05 -0.41
CA ARG A 112 -8.92 4.44 0.86
C ARG A 112 -10.41 4.66 1.06
N TRP A 113 -11.12 3.55 1.31
CA TRP A 113 -12.54 3.56 1.62
C TRP A 113 -12.78 2.89 2.97
N ARG A 114 -13.49 3.60 3.85
CA ARG A 114 -13.89 3.18 5.19
C ARG A 114 -15.43 3.12 5.26
N PRO A 115 -16.06 1.99 4.90
CA PRO A 115 -17.53 1.88 4.84
C PRO A 115 -18.20 1.85 6.22
N PHE A 116 -17.48 1.47 7.27
CA PHE A 116 -18.01 1.37 8.62
C PHE A 116 -17.16 2.17 9.60
N ASP A 117 -17.83 2.93 10.46
CA ASP A 117 -17.23 3.53 11.62
C ASP A 117 -17.60 2.71 12.87
N ARG A 118 -16.59 2.36 13.66
CA ARG A 118 -16.77 1.60 14.90
C ARG A 118 -17.52 2.42 15.94
N GLU A 119 -17.33 3.74 15.96
CA GLU A 119 -17.98 4.66 16.91
C GLU A 119 -19.49 4.76 16.64
N THR A 120 -19.90 4.68 15.37
CA THR A 120 -21.31 4.73 14.98
C THR A 120 -21.99 3.35 14.98
N SER A 121 -21.22 2.26 15.02
CA SER A 121 -21.75 0.90 14.97
C SER A 121 -22.22 0.35 16.32
N LEU A 122 -21.88 0.99 17.44
CA LEU A 122 -22.23 0.53 18.79
C LEU A 122 -23.55 1.09 19.35
N SER A 123 -24.29 1.87 18.55
CA SER A 123 -25.58 2.47 18.91
C SER A 123 -26.81 1.80 18.27
N GLY A 124 -26.65 0.55 17.79
CA GLY A 124 -27.74 -0.28 17.27
C GLY A 124 -28.29 -1.27 18.29
#